data_AF-A0A1M5S5X1-F1
#
_entry.id   AF-A0A1M5S5X1-F1
#
_cell.length_a   1.000
_cell.length_b   1.000
_cell.length_c   1.000
_cell.angle_alpha   90.00
_cell.angle_beta   90.00
_cell.angle_gamma   90.00
#
_symmetry.space_group_name_H-M   'P 1'
#
loop_
_entity.id
_entity.type
_entity.pdbx_description
1 polymer ?
#
loop_
_entity_poly.entity_id
_entity_poly.type
_entity_poly.pdbx_seq_one_letter_code
_entity_poly.pdbx_strand_id
1 'polypeptide(L)'
;TAEGSDEIELDWDSVSGAESYEVYRSTSSSGTYTKIGTSKSSNYTDDDDLDEDTTYYYKVRAVDGSDKSAYSSKEHATTDESDDSDISAPTNLKATVESSSAIYLDWDSVSDATSYYVYTSDSSSGTYSKIASTTTSSYRDTNLSRNTTYYYKVVAVNSSDTSGYSSKAYATTAGSDDDVPTNPSTQIQSDRLAGEDMYGTSAEVAKAGWNTSYYAIVVSGESFSDALCGAPLAKKYNAPLLLTTKDSLNEQTRAQLARLEVKRVIMVGGTDIISSGVEQSIKTMGMSVLRIVGTDRYDTSIKIAQAMGEFDQAVIASGETFPDALSIAPIAAMKGMPILLTPKDKLPASIEAYLLKNAQSTYVVGGTGVISDNVLKQLPSPKRLSGITRYDTNISIIKEFEDELDFSTCYVSTGEKFADALSGSALASLFHSPLILVSDPVEQTTIDYISTKIGSIKKEVVFGGIAIVPNSILINIEQNTDVYDTPSAPEELTATTESSSQINLTWDSVSGATSYQVYGAISATGTYTHIATVTTTSYINFGLWADTTYYYKVKAVNNAGSSSFSPVDHAKTSLSDD
;
A
#
# COMPACT_ATOMS: atom_id res chain seq x y z
N THR A 1 54.49 4.13 21.54
CA THR A 1 53.79 2.90 21.16
C THR A 1 52.41 3.29 20.70
N ALA A 2 51.84 2.63 19.69
CA ALA A 2 50.42 2.80 19.40
C ALA A 2 49.63 1.96 20.41
N GLU A 3 48.60 2.57 21.00
CA GLU A 3 47.72 1.91 21.98
C GLU A 3 46.32 1.64 21.39
N GLY A 4 46.10 2.03 20.13
CA GLY A 4 44.87 1.76 19.36
C GLY A 4 44.88 2.45 17.99
N SER A 5 43.72 2.51 17.36
CA SER A 5 43.54 3.14 16.04
C SER A 5 43.59 4.68 16.07
N ASP A 6 43.45 5.28 17.24
CA ASP A 6 43.39 6.72 17.45
C ASP A 6 44.28 7.23 18.60
N GLU A 7 45.16 6.40 19.17
CA GLU A 7 46.01 6.77 20.33
C GLU A 7 47.46 6.28 20.20
N ILE A 8 48.42 7.18 20.43
CA ILE A 8 49.86 6.87 20.52
C ILE A 8 50.46 7.44 21.81
N GLU A 9 51.08 6.58 22.61
CA GLU A 9 51.88 7.00 23.77
C GLU A 9 53.36 7.23 23.41
N LEU A 10 53.93 8.34 23.89
CA LEU A 10 55.33 8.71 23.70
C LEU A 10 56.04 8.80 25.06
N ASP A 11 57.22 8.21 25.17
CA ASP A 11 58.11 8.33 26.32
C ASP A 11 59.53 8.68 25.89
N TRP A 12 60.26 9.41 26.72
CA TRP A 12 61.67 9.72 26.51
C TRP A 12 62.44 9.87 27.83
N ASP A 13 63.77 9.85 27.76
CA ASP A 13 64.60 10.10 28.93
C ASP A 13 64.50 11.56 29.40
N SER A 14 64.32 11.76 30.70
CA SER A 14 64.27 13.12 31.27
C SER A 14 65.63 13.83 31.12
N VAL A 15 65.59 15.10 30.69
CA VAL A 15 66.76 15.97 30.61
C VAL A 15 66.87 16.79 31.89
N SER A 16 68.01 16.70 32.57
CA SER A 16 68.27 17.46 33.80
C SER A 16 68.18 18.98 33.55
N GLY A 17 67.39 19.68 34.38
CA GLY A 17 67.14 21.12 34.26
C GLY A 17 66.02 21.51 33.30
N ALA A 18 65.39 20.57 32.59
CA ALA A 18 64.23 20.87 31.75
C ALA A 18 62.98 21.18 32.60
N GLU A 19 62.31 22.29 32.31
CA GLU A 19 61.02 22.65 32.91
C GLU A 19 59.84 22.02 32.16
N SER A 20 60.00 21.76 30.86
CA SER A 20 59.00 21.10 30.01
C SER A 20 59.62 20.57 28.71
N TYR A 21 58.82 19.87 27.90
CA TYR A 21 59.18 19.33 26.61
C TYR A 21 58.14 19.73 25.57
N GLU A 22 58.58 20.23 24.42
CA GLU A 22 57.70 20.46 23.27
C GLU A 22 57.69 19.23 22.37
N VAL A 23 56.48 18.72 22.06
CA VAL A 23 56.27 17.53 21.24
C VAL A 23 55.81 17.96 19.85
N TYR A 24 56.44 17.40 18.83
CA TYR A 24 56.14 17.70 17.43
C TYR A 24 55.84 16.43 16.63
N ARG A 25 54.82 16.49 15.77
CA ARG A 25 54.32 15.40 14.92
C ARG A 25 54.44 15.72 13.44
N SER A 26 54.62 14.71 12.60
CA SER A 26 54.49 14.76 11.14
C SER A 26 54.02 13.42 10.60
N THR A 27 53.26 13.40 9.50
CA THR A 27 52.94 12.16 8.75
C THR A 27 54.06 11.75 7.78
N SER A 28 55.20 12.44 7.80
CA SER A 28 56.35 12.12 6.96
C SER A 28 57.67 12.29 7.71
N SER A 29 58.54 11.28 7.62
CA SER A 29 59.87 11.29 8.25
C SER A 29 60.77 12.44 7.80
N SER A 30 60.55 12.99 6.60
CA SER A 30 61.26 14.15 6.03
C SER A 30 60.38 15.40 5.90
N GLY A 31 59.13 15.34 6.37
CA GLY A 31 58.14 16.40 6.23
C GLY A 31 58.29 17.56 7.22
N THR A 32 57.34 18.49 7.14
CA THR A 32 57.19 19.57 8.13
C THR A 32 56.60 18.99 9.41
N TYR A 33 57.23 19.30 10.54
CA TYR A 33 56.78 18.89 11.87
C TYR A 33 56.02 20.03 12.54
N THR A 34 54.83 19.74 13.03
CA THR A 34 53.96 20.70 13.73
C THR A 34 54.01 20.43 15.23
N LYS A 35 54.01 21.47 16.06
CA LYS A 35 53.94 21.31 17.52
C LYS A 35 52.54 20.87 17.90
N ILE A 36 52.41 19.68 18.51
CA ILE A 36 51.11 19.14 18.95
C ILE A 36 50.87 19.39 20.44
N GLY A 37 51.93 19.52 21.24
CA GLY A 37 51.75 19.74 22.67
C GLY A 37 52.99 20.19 23.43
N THR A 38 52.82 20.44 24.72
CA THR A 38 53.89 20.65 25.69
C THR A 38 53.64 19.76 26.89
N SER A 39 54.61 18.91 27.28
CA SER A 39 54.53 18.07 28.48
C SER A 39 55.47 18.58 29.56
N LYS A 40 55.07 18.49 30.83
CA LYS A 40 55.96 18.73 31.99
C LYS A 40 56.65 17.45 32.48
N SER A 41 56.18 16.31 31.99
CA SER A 41 56.74 14.99 32.26
C SER A 41 57.52 14.51 31.04
N SER A 42 58.31 13.45 31.20
CA SER A 42 59.05 12.85 30.09
C SER A 42 58.20 11.86 29.27
N ASN A 43 56.92 12.17 29.11
CA ASN A 43 55.95 11.41 28.34
C ASN A 43 54.82 12.29 27.78
N TYR A 44 54.08 11.79 26.79
CA TYR A 44 52.94 12.47 26.16
C TYR A 44 52.04 11.46 25.45
N THR A 45 50.73 11.53 25.68
CA THR A 45 49.72 10.79 24.92
C THR A 45 49.22 11.68 23.78
N ASP A 46 49.29 11.16 22.55
CA ASP A 46 48.75 11.79 21.36
C ASP A 46 47.45 11.06 20.97
N ASP A 47 46.32 11.67 21.27
CA ASP A 47 44.94 11.19 21.06
C ASP A 47 44.11 12.17 20.19
N ASP A 48 44.78 13.11 19.51
CA ASP A 48 44.14 14.23 18.79
C ASP A 48 44.34 14.11 17.27
N ASP A 49 43.24 13.82 16.57
CA ASP A 49 43.14 13.71 15.11
C ASP A 49 44.22 12.78 14.50
N LEU A 50 44.27 11.54 14.98
CA LEU A 50 45.03 10.45 14.37
C LEU A 50 44.12 9.63 13.44
N ASP A 51 44.60 9.36 12.23
CA ASP A 51 43.98 8.45 11.28
C ASP A 51 44.47 7.03 11.58
N GLU A 52 43.63 6.02 11.37
CA GLU A 52 44.00 4.60 11.50
C GLU A 52 45.01 4.17 10.42
N ASP A 53 45.72 3.06 10.67
CA ASP A 53 46.82 2.53 9.82
C ASP A 53 47.86 3.58 9.36
N THR A 54 48.02 4.66 10.12
CA THR A 54 48.80 5.80 9.67
C THR A 54 50.06 5.94 10.50
N THR A 55 51.22 5.92 9.83
CA THR A 55 52.51 6.14 10.48
C THR A 55 52.72 7.62 10.80
N TYR A 56 52.84 7.93 12.09
CA TYR A 56 53.21 9.24 12.58
C TYR A 56 54.64 9.26 13.10
N TYR A 57 55.34 10.34 12.80
CA TYR A 57 56.72 10.59 13.22
C TYR A 57 56.78 11.70 14.24
N TYR A 58 57.56 11.49 15.30
CA TYR A 58 57.66 12.37 16.44
C TYR A 58 59.10 12.81 16.70
N LYS A 59 59.24 14.03 17.23
CA LYS A 59 60.48 14.50 17.85
C LYS A 59 60.16 15.45 18.99
N VAL A 60 60.98 15.42 20.02
CA VAL A 60 60.80 16.24 21.22
C VAL A 60 62.01 17.12 21.46
N ARG A 61 61.85 18.22 22.20
CA ARG A 61 62.98 18.99 22.73
C ARG A 61 62.65 19.50 24.12
N ALA A 62 63.64 19.46 25.01
CA ALA A 62 63.57 20.06 26.33
C ALA A 62 63.59 21.59 26.25
N VAL A 63 62.85 22.22 27.15
CA VAL A 63 62.72 23.67 27.32
C VAL A 63 62.96 24.03 28.79
N ASP A 64 63.80 25.04 29.01
CA ASP A 64 64.07 25.68 30.31
C ASP A 64 63.94 27.19 30.11
N GLY A 65 62.85 27.79 30.59
CA GLY A 65 62.50 29.18 30.28
C GLY A 65 62.43 29.48 28.78
N SER A 66 63.31 30.36 28.28
CA SER A 66 63.41 30.69 26.85
C SER A 66 64.36 29.78 26.06
N ASP A 67 65.20 29.02 26.76
CA ASP A 67 66.21 28.18 26.15
C ASP A 67 65.60 26.85 25.71
N LYS A 68 65.99 26.41 24.51
CA LYS A 68 65.50 25.16 23.91
C LYS A 68 66.68 24.32 23.47
N SER A 69 66.66 23.06 23.87
CA SER A 69 67.64 22.07 23.40
C SER A 69 67.49 21.77 21.90
N ALA A 70 68.48 21.07 21.34
CA ALA A 70 68.32 20.42 20.05
C ALA A 70 67.16 19.40 20.12
N TYR A 71 66.54 19.12 18.98
CA TYR A 71 65.55 18.06 18.89
C TYR A 71 66.18 16.69 19.16
N SER A 72 65.40 15.79 19.75
CA SER A 72 65.69 14.37 19.81
C SER A 72 65.88 13.77 18.41
N SER A 73 66.37 12.53 18.36
CA SER A 73 66.13 11.68 17.19
C SER A 73 64.63 11.57 16.91
N LYS A 74 64.29 11.31 15.64
CA LYS A 74 62.91 11.09 15.23
C LYS A 74 62.54 9.65 15.54
N GLU A 75 61.40 9.44 16.16
CA GLU A 75 60.80 8.13 16.35
C GLU A 75 59.46 8.06 15.63
N HIS A 76 58.89 6.87 15.48
CA HIS A 76 57.59 6.71 14.83
C HIS A 76 56.78 5.58 15.45
N ALA A 77 55.47 5.69 15.30
CA ALA A 77 54.51 4.63 15.55
C ALA A 77 53.45 4.68 14.44
N THR A 78 52.88 3.53 14.10
CA THR A 78 51.72 3.42 13.22
C THR A 78 50.54 3.10 14.13
N THR A 79 49.48 3.90 14.07
CA THR A 79 48.20 3.57 14.71
C THR A 79 47.72 2.21 14.21
N ASP A 80 47.04 1.45 15.05
CA ASP A 80 46.47 0.18 14.61
C ASP A 80 45.38 0.46 13.54
N GLU A 81 45.12 -0.51 12.66
CA GLU A 81 43.84 -0.48 11.94
C GLU A 81 42.73 -0.61 12.99
N SER A 82 41.65 0.17 12.89
CA SER A 82 40.50 -0.16 13.73
C SER A 82 40.03 -1.56 13.33
N ASP A 83 39.81 -2.44 14.33
CA ASP A 83 39.04 -3.66 14.10
C ASP A 83 37.59 -3.22 13.82
N ASP A 84 37.34 -2.71 12.61
CA ASP A 84 36.02 -2.65 12.01
C ASP A 84 35.52 -4.08 12.00
N SER A 85 34.69 -4.41 12.99
CA SER A 85 34.15 -5.73 13.15
C SER A 85 33.26 -6.00 11.95
N ASP A 86 33.83 -6.60 10.91
CA ASP A 86 33.10 -7.18 9.79
C ASP A 86 32.18 -8.24 10.40
N ILE A 87 30.97 -7.81 10.76
CA ILE A 87 30.00 -8.66 11.42
C ILE A 87 29.80 -9.87 10.50
N SER A 88 30.09 -11.06 11.01
CA SER A 88 30.12 -12.25 10.14
C SER A 88 28.72 -12.53 9.56
N ALA A 89 28.68 -13.02 8.32
CA ALA A 89 27.43 -13.48 7.70
C ALA A 89 26.82 -14.63 8.54
N PRO A 90 25.50 -14.66 8.76
CA PRO A 90 24.84 -15.80 9.40
C PRO A 90 25.18 -17.11 8.68
N THR A 91 25.50 -18.16 9.44
CA THR A 91 25.80 -19.49 8.91
C THR A 91 24.67 -20.47 9.25
N ASN A 92 24.70 -21.64 8.59
CA ASN A 92 23.74 -22.72 8.82
C ASN A 92 22.25 -22.33 8.64
N LEU A 93 21.96 -21.37 7.77
CA LEU A 93 20.58 -21.05 7.40
C LEU A 93 19.87 -22.28 6.84
N LYS A 94 18.76 -22.65 7.46
CA LYS A 94 17.86 -23.71 7.04
C LYS A 94 16.48 -23.14 6.76
N ALA A 95 15.80 -23.78 5.82
CA ALA A 95 14.40 -23.54 5.53
C ALA A 95 13.67 -24.88 5.70
N THR A 96 12.77 -24.93 6.67
CA THR A 96 11.97 -26.11 6.99
C THR A 96 10.53 -25.83 6.62
N VAL A 97 9.97 -26.63 5.72
CA VAL A 97 8.53 -26.54 5.41
C VAL A 97 7.73 -26.95 6.64
N GLU A 98 6.82 -26.09 7.08
CA GLU A 98 5.89 -26.41 8.18
C GLU A 98 4.49 -26.73 7.66
N SER A 99 4.08 -26.11 6.55
CA SER A 99 2.78 -26.34 5.93
C SER A 99 2.79 -25.99 4.44
N SER A 100 1.62 -26.03 3.81
CA SER A 100 1.39 -25.50 2.46
C SER A 100 1.55 -23.98 2.34
N SER A 101 1.64 -23.27 3.47
CA SER A 101 1.67 -21.80 3.52
C SER A 101 2.71 -21.21 4.48
N ALA A 102 3.56 -22.05 5.07
CA ALA A 102 4.58 -21.61 6.02
C ALA A 102 5.90 -22.36 5.85
N ILE A 103 6.99 -21.59 5.92
CA ILE A 103 8.36 -22.09 5.98
C ILE A 103 9.01 -21.44 7.21
N TYR A 104 9.53 -22.29 8.10
CA TYR A 104 10.29 -21.85 9.24
C TYR A 104 11.78 -21.76 8.88
N LEU A 105 12.39 -20.63 9.21
CA LEU A 105 13.81 -20.37 9.02
C LEU A 105 14.53 -20.37 10.36
N ASP A 106 15.66 -21.05 10.42
CA ASP A 106 16.60 -21.01 11.54
C ASP A 106 18.03 -20.86 11.02
N TRP A 107 18.87 -20.17 11.78
CA TRP A 107 20.30 -19.99 11.51
C TRP A 107 21.09 -19.83 12.81
N ASP A 108 22.42 -19.94 12.71
CA ASP A 108 23.29 -19.73 13.86
C ASP A 108 23.35 -18.24 14.22
N SER A 109 23.21 -17.93 15.51
CA SER A 109 23.32 -16.56 16.02
C SER A 109 24.75 -16.03 15.83
N VAL A 110 24.87 -14.77 15.38
CA VAL A 110 26.12 -14.03 15.27
C VAL A 110 26.34 -13.20 16.55
N SER A 111 27.52 -13.28 17.15
CA SER A 111 27.85 -12.71 18.49
C SER A 111 27.54 -11.23 18.62
N ASP A 112 27.82 -10.46 17.57
CA ASP A 112 27.74 -8.99 17.58
C ASP A 112 26.49 -8.47 16.87
N ALA A 113 25.58 -9.36 16.46
CA ALA A 113 24.33 -8.98 15.82
C ALA A 113 23.30 -8.46 16.82
N THR A 114 22.80 -7.25 16.59
CA THR A 114 21.63 -6.71 17.31
C THR A 114 20.32 -7.09 16.62
N SER A 115 20.35 -7.36 15.31
CA SER A 115 19.21 -7.84 14.53
C SER A 115 19.65 -8.57 13.26
N TYR A 116 18.68 -9.14 12.53
CA TYR A 116 18.86 -9.81 11.26
C TYR A 116 17.83 -9.31 10.25
N TYR A 117 18.23 -9.15 9.00
CA TYR A 117 17.30 -8.90 7.89
C TYR A 117 17.12 -10.16 7.06
N VAL A 118 15.87 -10.54 6.85
CA VAL A 118 15.48 -11.76 6.11
C VAL A 118 15.03 -11.36 4.72
N TYR A 119 15.54 -12.05 3.70
CA TYR A 119 15.22 -11.81 2.30
C TYR A 119 14.68 -13.08 1.64
N THR A 120 13.73 -12.93 0.73
CA THR A 120 13.15 -14.03 -0.07
C THR A 120 13.21 -13.75 -1.56
N SER A 121 13.15 -14.81 -2.37
CA SER A 121 12.98 -14.78 -3.83
C SER A 121 12.20 -16.03 -4.28
N ASP A 122 11.39 -15.89 -5.32
CA ASP A 122 10.69 -17.00 -6.01
C ASP A 122 11.58 -17.67 -7.08
N SER A 123 12.81 -17.17 -7.25
CA SER A 123 13.75 -17.68 -8.24
C SER A 123 15.13 -17.94 -7.65
N SER A 124 15.72 -19.06 -8.05
CA SER A 124 17.04 -19.50 -7.59
C SER A 124 18.17 -18.53 -7.96
N SER A 125 17.94 -17.66 -8.96
CA SER A 125 18.87 -16.64 -9.46
C SER A 125 18.23 -15.25 -9.55
N GLY A 126 17.08 -15.05 -8.92
CA GLY A 126 16.33 -13.79 -8.97
C GLY A 126 16.85 -12.74 -8.01
N THR A 127 16.27 -11.54 -8.10
CA THR A 127 16.49 -10.47 -7.11
C THR A 127 15.80 -10.85 -5.81
N TYR A 128 16.49 -10.67 -4.69
CA TYR A 128 15.96 -10.92 -3.35
C TYR A 128 15.32 -9.66 -2.79
N SER A 129 14.15 -9.82 -2.16
CA SER A 129 13.44 -8.72 -1.47
C SER A 129 13.43 -8.96 0.03
N LYS A 130 13.67 -7.90 0.81
CA LYS A 130 13.62 -7.95 2.28
C LYS A 130 12.17 -8.14 2.73
N ILE A 131 11.92 -9.14 3.56
CA ILE A 131 10.58 -9.48 4.09
C ILE A 131 10.44 -9.24 5.59
N ALA A 132 11.55 -9.21 6.34
CA ALA A 132 11.50 -9.00 7.78
C ALA A 132 12.80 -8.42 8.35
N SER A 133 12.68 -7.83 9.55
CA SER A 133 13.79 -7.59 10.47
C SER A 133 13.44 -8.29 11.80
N THR A 134 14.32 -9.12 12.34
CA THR A 134 14.10 -9.87 13.58
C THR A 134 15.30 -9.75 14.52
N THR A 135 15.09 -9.82 15.83
CA THR A 135 16.16 -9.85 16.84
C THR A 135 16.55 -11.28 17.24
N THR A 136 15.82 -12.29 16.78
CA THR A 136 16.09 -13.71 17.03
C THR A 136 16.74 -14.37 15.81
N SER A 137 17.53 -15.43 16.00
CA SER A 137 18.15 -16.20 14.91
C SER A 137 17.18 -17.21 14.25
N SER A 138 15.92 -16.79 14.11
CA SER A 138 14.85 -17.54 13.47
C SER A 138 13.76 -16.60 12.97
N TYR A 139 13.02 -17.05 11.96
CA TYR A 139 11.89 -16.34 11.40
C TYR A 139 10.89 -17.33 10.79
N ARG A 140 9.61 -17.14 11.09
CA ARG A 140 8.54 -17.92 10.49
C ARG A 140 7.93 -17.14 9.33
N ASP A 141 8.27 -17.56 8.11
CA ASP A 141 7.66 -17.00 6.91
C ASP A 141 6.31 -17.67 6.66
N THR A 142 5.27 -16.87 6.53
CA THR A 142 3.87 -17.33 6.49
C THR A 142 3.14 -16.68 5.32
N ASN A 143 1.99 -17.22 4.93
CA ASN A 143 1.22 -16.77 3.77
C ASN A 143 1.93 -17.05 2.43
N LEU A 144 2.72 -18.13 2.38
CA LEU A 144 3.43 -18.58 1.21
C LEU A 144 2.50 -19.34 0.24
N SER A 145 2.82 -19.28 -1.06
CA SER A 145 2.13 -20.07 -2.09
C SER A 145 2.47 -21.54 -1.93
N ARG A 146 1.48 -22.44 -2.02
CA ARG A 146 1.68 -23.90 -1.97
C ARG A 146 2.52 -24.42 -3.12
N ASN A 147 3.17 -25.57 -2.94
CA ASN A 147 4.01 -26.22 -3.96
C ASN A 147 4.98 -25.24 -4.67
N THR A 148 5.44 -24.22 -3.95
CA THR A 148 6.28 -23.15 -4.49
C THR A 148 7.60 -23.18 -3.74
N THR A 149 8.68 -23.22 -4.50
CA THR A 149 10.04 -23.16 -3.93
C THR A 149 10.39 -21.71 -3.65
N TYR A 150 10.62 -21.40 -2.38
CA TYR A 150 11.13 -20.11 -1.94
C TYR A 150 12.60 -20.22 -1.60
N TYR A 151 13.36 -19.19 -1.96
CA TYR A 151 14.79 -19.08 -1.70
C TYR A 151 15.06 -17.96 -0.70
N TYR A 152 15.86 -18.25 0.32
CA TYR A 152 16.11 -17.36 1.44
C TYR A 152 17.59 -17.02 1.61
N LYS A 153 17.83 -15.79 2.06
CA LYS A 153 19.12 -15.30 2.54
C LYS A 153 18.90 -14.40 3.75
N VAL A 154 19.86 -14.39 4.67
CA VAL A 154 19.83 -13.56 5.87
C VAL A 154 21.14 -12.79 5.99
N VAL A 155 21.08 -11.54 6.45
CA VAL A 155 22.25 -10.75 6.88
C VAL A 155 22.10 -10.43 8.36
N ALA A 156 23.23 -10.35 9.05
CA ALA A 156 23.34 -9.88 10.42
C ALA A 156 23.59 -8.37 10.43
N VAL A 157 23.06 -7.67 11.43
CA VAL A 157 23.11 -6.21 11.53
C VAL A 157 23.46 -5.85 12.97
N ASN A 158 24.36 -4.89 13.16
CA ASN A 158 24.66 -4.27 14.45
C ASN A 158 24.42 -2.75 14.40
N SER A 159 24.92 -2.00 15.38
CA SER A 159 24.74 -0.53 15.42
C SER A 159 25.46 0.23 14.32
N SER A 160 26.48 -0.38 13.72
CA SER A 160 27.41 0.28 12.81
C SER A 160 27.32 -0.28 11.38
N ASP A 161 27.08 -1.60 11.25
CA ASP A 161 27.26 -2.33 9.99
C ASP A 161 26.23 -3.42 9.71
N THR A 162 26.29 -3.93 8.47
CA THR A 162 25.52 -5.06 7.96
C THR A 162 26.45 -6.06 7.27
N SER A 163 26.32 -7.33 7.62
CA SER A 163 27.14 -8.40 7.06
C SER A 163 26.80 -8.74 5.60
N GLY A 164 27.66 -9.54 4.97
CA GLY A 164 27.32 -10.26 3.75
C GLY A 164 26.14 -11.23 3.92
N TYR A 165 25.53 -11.64 2.81
CA TYR A 165 24.46 -12.65 2.85
C TYR A 165 24.97 -14.02 3.32
N SER A 166 24.14 -14.69 4.12
CA SER A 166 24.26 -16.12 4.38
C SER A 166 24.29 -16.94 3.09
N SER A 167 24.73 -18.19 3.20
CA SER A 167 24.45 -19.18 2.15
C SER A 167 22.94 -19.30 1.89
N LYS A 168 22.55 -19.55 0.64
CA LYS A 168 21.15 -19.67 0.24
C LYS A 168 20.51 -20.93 0.81
N ALA A 169 19.38 -20.77 1.50
CA ALA A 169 18.48 -21.88 1.84
C ALA A 169 17.25 -21.85 0.93
N TYR A 170 16.55 -22.96 0.84
CA TYR A 170 15.27 -23.03 0.13
C TYR A 170 14.40 -24.15 0.70
N ALA A 171 13.10 -23.97 0.62
CA ALA A 171 12.14 -25.04 0.85
C ALA A 171 10.97 -24.87 -0.12
N THR A 172 10.31 -25.98 -0.43
CA THR A 172 9.07 -25.98 -1.21
C THR A 172 7.94 -26.20 -0.23
N THR A 173 7.00 -25.26 -0.17
CA THR A 173 5.79 -25.40 0.63
C THR A 173 5.04 -26.67 0.25
N ALA A 174 4.40 -27.31 1.23
CA ALA A 174 3.74 -28.59 1.00
C ALA A 174 2.61 -28.44 -0.04
N GLY A 175 2.45 -29.46 -0.90
CA GLY A 175 1.11 -29.77 -1.42
C GLY A 175 0.27 -30.26 -0.26
N SER A 176 -1.04 -30.02 -0.26
CA SER A 176 -1.98 -30.37 0.83
C SER A 176 -1.59 -31.63 1.61
N ASP A 177 -1.53 -31.52 2.94
CA ASP A 177 -1.40 -32.66 3.85
C ASP A 177 -2.76 -33.35 3.93
N ASP A 178 -3.10 -34.14 2.90
CA ASP A 178 -4.03 -35.28 2.93
C ASP A 178 -4.29 -35.79 1.50
N ASP A 179 -3.89 -37.03 1.27
CA ASP A 179 -4.05 -37.80 0.02
C ASP A 179 -5.51 -38.29 -0.10
N VAL A 180 -6.45 -37.36 -0.33
CA VAL A 180 -7.81 -37.68 -0.78
C VAL A 180 -7.94 -37.27 -2.25
N PRO A 181 -8.17 -38.21 -3.18
CA PRO A 181 -8.33 -37.87 -4.58
C PRO A 181 -9.65 -37.12 -4.77
N THR A 182 -9.54 -35.80 -4.94
CA THR A 182 -10.64 -34.96 -5.41
C THR A 182 -10.33 -34.48 -6.83
N ASN A 183 -11.39 -34.38 -7.63
CA ASN A 183 -11.40 -34.00 -9.05
C ASN A 183 -10.46 -32.81 -9.35
N PRO A 184 -9.86 -32.75 -10.56
CA PRO A 184 -9.00 -31.63 -10.94
C PRO A 184 -9.80 -30.33 -10.87
N SER A 185 -9.54 -29.51 -9.85
CA SER A 185 -10.05 -28.15 -9.81
C SER A 185 -9.36 -27.35 -10.91
N THR A 186 -10.14 -26.66 -11.73
CA THR A 186 -9.66 -25.67 -12.68
C THR A 186 -8.91 -24.58 -11.92
N GLN A 187 -7.58 -24.62 -11.99
CA GLN A 187 -6.73 -23.59 -11.39
C GLN A 187 -6.98 -22.25 -12.08
N ILE A 188 -7.25 -21.20 -11.30
CA ILE A 188 -7.32 -19.82 -11.81
C ILE A 188 -5.93 -19.43 -12.29
N GLN A 189 -5.83 -18.93 -13.53
CA GLN A 189 -4.58 -18.40 -14.05
C GLN A 189 -4.33 -17.01 -13.46
N SER A 190 -3.17 -16.76 -12.88
CA SER A 190 -2.80 -15.43 -12.37
C SER A 190 -1.73 -14.78 -13.25
N ASP A 191 -2.03 -13.57 -13.74
CA ASP A 191 -1.09 -12.69 -14.44
C ASP A 191 -0.92 -11.39 -13.66
N ARG A 192 0.26 -10.77 -13.73
CA ARG A 192 0.54 -9.47 -13.13
C ARG A 192 1.07 -8.48 -14.16
N LEU A 193 0.42 -7.32 -14.26
CA LEU A 193 0.88 -6.18 -15.05
C LEU A 193 1.41 -5.14 -14.08
N ALA A 194 2.73 -5.07 -13.95
CA ALA A 194 3.41 -4.18 -13.03
C ALA A 194 4.76 -3.73 -13.59
N GLY A 195 5.11 -2.47 -13.33
CA GLY A 195 6.47 -1.98 -13.49
C GLY A 195 7.10 -1.58 -12.15
N GLU A 196 8.26 -0.94 -12.20
CA GLU A 196 8.95 -0.42 -11.01
C GLU A 196 8.11 0.62 -10.25
N ASP A 197 7.25 1.34 -10.97
CA ASP A 197 6.34 2.35 -10.45
C ASP A 197 5.01 2.36 -11.23
N MET A 198 4.13 3.31 -10.89
CA MET A 198 2.82 3.47 -11.54
C MET A 198 2.91 3.78 -13.04
N TYR A 199 3.99 4.41 -13.50
CA TYR A 199 4.21 4.70 -14.91
C TYR A 199 4.59 3.43 -15.67
N GLY A 200 5.40 2.58 -15.05
CA GLY A 200 5.71 1.24 -15.55
C GLY A 200 4.49 0.33 -15.58
N THR A 201 3.66 0.33 -14.52
CA THR A 201 2.39 -0.42 -14.50
C THR A 201 1.47 0.04 -15.64
N SER A 202 1.28 1.35 -15.81
CA SER A 202 0.48 1.91 -16.92
C SER A 202 1.02 1.47 -18.29
N ALA A 203 2.34 1.36 -18.45
CA ALA A 203 2.93 0.88 -19.69
C ALA A 203 2.68 -0.62 -19.96
N GLU A 204 2.77 -1.48 -18.94
CA GLU A 204 2.44 -2.91 -19.09
C GLU A 204 0.93 -3.12 -19.35
N VAL A 205 0.06 -2.31 -18.75
CA VAL A 205 -1.38 -2.28 -19.06
C VAL A 205 -1.62 -1.94 -20.54
N ALA A 206 -0.95 -0.90 -21.05
CA ALA A 206 -1.06 -0.51 -22.46
C ALA A 206 -0.55 -1.60 -23.41
N LYS A 207 0.49 -2.33 -23.01
CA LYS A 207 1.04 -3.46 -23.78
C LYS A 207 0.11 -4.66 -23.81
N ALA A 208 -0.59 -4.94 -22.72
CA ALA A 208 -1.57 -6.03 -22.65
C ALA A 208 -2.83 -5.76 -23.49
N GLY A 209 -3.29 -4.50 -23.58
CA GLY A 209 -4.52 -4.17 -24.31
C GLY A 209 -4.34 -3.77 -25.77
N TRP A 210 -3.17 -3.26 -26.16
CA TRP A 210 -2.99 -2.63 -27.47
C TRP A 210 -1.67 -2.99 -28.13
N ASN A 211 -1.75 -3.57 -29.34
CA ASN A 211 -0.61 -3.74 -30.22
C ASN A 211 -0.27 -2.44 -30.96
N THR A 212 -1.30 -1.70 -31.39
CA THR A 212 -1.24 -0.39 -32.04
C THR A 212 -2.40 0.45 -31.55
N SER A 213 -2.26 1.78 -31.54
CA SER A 213 -3.37 2.68 -31.26
C SER A 213 -3.19 4.02 -31.96
N TYR A 214 -4.21 4.49 -32.67
CA TYR A 214 -4.16 5.82 -33.31
C TYR A 214 -4.21 6.96 -32.27
N TYR A 215 -4.95 6.73 -31.18
CA TYR A 215 -5.12 7.65 -30.07
C TYR A 215 -4.41 7.16 -28.80
N ALA A 216 -4.00 8.08 -27.93
CA ALA A 216 -3.69 7.77 -26.53
C ALA A 216 -4.26 8.86 -25.64
N ILE A 217 -4.79 8.48 -24.46
CA ILE A 217 -5.18 9.44 -23.44
C ILE A 217 -3.98 9.59 -22.49
N VAL A 218 -3.50 10.81 -22.29
CA VAL A 218 -2.40 11.10 -21.36
C VAL A 218 -2.93 11.93 -20.21
N VAL A 219 -2.77 11.42 -18.99
CA VAL A 219 -3.21 12.08 -17.75
C VAL A 219 -2.05 12.12 -16.74
N SER A 220 -2.20 12.92 -15.69
CA SER A 220 -1.18 12.98 -14.63
C SER A 220 -1.24 11.74 -13.74
N GLY A 221 -0.08 11.17 -13.43
CA GLY A 221 0.07 10.14 -12.39
C GLY A 221 0.10 10.72 -10.97
N GLU A 222 0.19 12.03 -10.83
CA GLU A 222 0.42 12.72 -9.54
C GLU A 222 -0.85 13.40 -9.00
N SER A 223 -1.84 13.64 -9.87
CA SER A 223 -3.13 14.25 -9.51
C SER A 223 -4.30 13.46 -10.10
N PHE A 224 -5.19 12.98 -9.23
CA PHE A 224 -6.33 12.15 -9.63
C PHE A 224 -7.48 12.94 -10.24
N SER A 225 -7.65 14.23 -9.91
CA SER A 225 -8.91 14.94 -10.11
C SER A 225 -9.38 14.95 -11.57
N ASP A 226 -8.46 15.27 -12.48
CA ASP A 226 -8.78 15.34 -13.91
C ASP A 226 -8.67 13.95 -14.56
N ALA A 227 -7.91 13.06 -13.94
CA ALA A 227 -7.56 11.75 -14.46
C ALA A 227 -8.71 10.72 -14.31
N LEU A 228 -9.50 10.80 -13.24
CA LEU A 228 -10.59 9.85 -12.93
C LEU A 228 -11.65 9.72 -14.02
N CYS A 229 -11.87 10.79 -14.79
CA CYS A 229 -12.85 10.81 -15.88
C CYS A 229 -12.27 10.27 -17.20
N GLY A 230 -10.99 9.87 -17.21
CA GLY A 230 -10.25 9.51 -18.41
C GLY A 230 -10.59 8.13 -18.98
N ALA A 231 -10.99 7.16 -18.16
CA ALA A 231 -11.25 5.79 -18.65
C ALA A 231 -12.41 5.73 -19.66
N PRO A 232 -13.56 6.38 -19.45
CA PRO A 232 -14.61 6.41 -20.48
C PRO A 232 -14.21 7.12 -21.77
N LEU A 233 -13.40 8.17 -21.67
CA LEU A 233 -12.81 8.83 -22.83
C LEU A 233 -11.85 7.90 -23.58
N ALA A 234 -11.01 7.14 -22.86
CA ALA A 234 -10.10 6.17 -23.43
C ALA A 234 -10.85 5.08 -24.21
N LYS A 235 -11.92 4.54 -23.63
CA LYS A 235 -12.78 3.55 -24.31
C LYS A 235 -13.44 4.11 -25.57
N LYS A 236 -13.94 5.37 -25.54
CA LYS A 236 -14.51 6.01 -26.75
C LYS A 236 -13.54 6.01 -27.93
N TYR A 237 -12.26 6.28 -27.68
CA TYR A 237 -11.24 6.33 -28.74
C TYR A 237 -10.51 5.00 -28.95
N ASN A 238 -10.95 3.93 -28.29
CA ASN A 238 -10.27 2.63 -28.23
C ASN A 238 -8.77 2.78 -27.95
N ALA A 239 -8.42 3.59 -26.96
CA ALA A 239 -7.08 4.07 -26.69
C ALA A 239 -6.59 3.64 -25.30
N PRO A 240 -5.28 3.43 -25.11
CA PRO A 240 -4.73 3.28 -23.77
C PRO A 240 -4.78 4.60 -23.00
N LEU A 241 -4.87 4.48 -21.67
CA LEU A 241 -4.69 5.58 -20.72
C LEU A 241 -3.28 5.48 -20.13
N LEU A 242 -2.43 6.45 -20.48
CA LEU A 242 -1.03 6.54 -20.08
C LEU A 242 -0.82 7.65 -19.05
N LEU A 243 0.11 7.41 -18.11
CA LEU A 243 0.42 8.34 -17.02
C LEU A 243 1.70 9.13 -17.29
N THR A 244 1.69 10.43 -17.01
CA THR A 244 2.87 11.30 -17.08
C THR A 244 3.13 12.01 -15.75
N THR A 245 4.39 12.37 -15.49
CA THR A 245 4.71 13.34 -14.43
C THR A 245 4.32 14.74 -14.88
N LYS A 246 4.22 15.70 -13.94
CA LYS A 246 3.86 17.08 -14.25
C LYS A 246 4.77 17.74 -15.29
N ASP A 247 6.08 17.64 -15.09
CA ASP A 247 7.05 18.47 -15.82
C ASP A 247 7.83 17.71 -16.90
N SER A 248 7.70 16.38 -16.98
CA SER A 248 8.42 15.55 -17.95
C SER A 248 7.54 14.45 -18.52
N LEU A 249 7.68 14.20 -19.83
CA LEU A 249 7.14 13.00 -20.44
C LEU A 249 8.07 11.84 -20.05
N ASN A 250 7.67 11.05 -19.04
CA ASN A 250 8.48 9.93 -18.56
C ASN A 250 8.75 8.90 -19.67
N GLU A 251 9.81 8.11 -19.48
CA GLU A 251 10.29 7.16 -20.49
C GLU A 251 9.24 6.12 -20.85
N GLN A 252 8.50 5.64 -19.85
CA GLN A 252 7.51 4.58 -19.98
C GLN A 252 6.39 5.02 -20.94
N THR A 253 5.83 6.21 -20.73
CA THR A 253 4.81 6.78 -21.62
C THR A 253 5.39 7.13 -22.98
N ARG A 254 6.60 7.71 -23.04
CA ARG A 254 7.27 8.01 -24.31
C ARG A 254 7.45 6.76 -25.17
N ALA A 255 7.94 5.67 -24.57
CA ALA A 255 8.15 4.39 -25.23
C ALA A 255 6.83 3.78 -25.71
N GLN A 256 5.76 3.83 -24.91
CA GLN A 256 4.46 3.32 -25.33
C GLN A 256 3.85 4.13 -26.48
N LEU A 257 3.92 5.46 -26.44
CA LEU A 257 3.43 6.30 -27.55
C LEU A 257 4.11 5.95 -28.87
N ALA A 258 5.44 5.71 -28.84
CA ALA A 258 6.20 5.29 -30.00
C ALA A 258 5.84 3.86 -30.45
N ARG A 259 5.85 2.88 -29.53
CA ARG A 259 5.54 1.47 -29.81
C ARG A 259 4.16 1.29 -30.44
N LEU A 260 3.17 2.03 -29.94
CA LEU A 260 1.80 1.97 -30.40
C LEU A 260 1.54 2.73 -31.70
N GLU A 261 2.55 3.45 -32.21
CA GLU A 261 2.47 4.31 -33.40
C GLU A 261 1.39 5.40 -33.31
N VAL A 262 1.21 5.96 -32.11
CA VAL A 262 0.18 6.98 -31.83
C VAL A 262 0.35 8.18 -32.75
N LYS A 263 -0.76 8.74 -33.23
CA LYS A 263 -0.79 9.95 -34.07
C LYS A 263 -1.47 11.13 -33.36
N ARG A 264 -2.39 10.84 -32.44
CA ARG A 264 -3.14 11.85 -31.69
C ARG A 264 -3.13 11.54 -30.21
N VAL A 265 -2.58 12.44 -29.42
CA VAL A 265 -2.71 12.38 -27.96
C VAL A 265 -3.84 13.30 -27.52
N ILE A 266 -4.72 12.77 -26.68
CA ILE A 266 -5.68 13.57 -25.93
C ILE A 266 -5.13 13.72 -24.52
N MET A 267 -4.66 14.92 -24.19
CA MET A 267 -4.09 15.23 -22.89
C MET A 267 -5.18 15.79 -22.00
N VAL A 268 -5.38 15.22 -20.81
CA VAL A 268 -6.42 15.67 -19.87
C VAL A 268 -5.76 16.35 -18.68
N GLY A 269 -6.10 17.62 -18.48
CA GLY A 269 -5.63 18.43 -17.37
C GLY A 269 -4.94 19.73 -17.80
N GLY A 270 -4.97 20.70 -16.88
CA GLY A 270 -4.34 22.00 -17.09
C GLY A 270 -2.81 21.97 -17.05
N THR A 271 -2.18 23.09 -17.41
CA THR A 271 -0.72 23.24 -17.43
C THR A 271 -0.07 23.12 -16.05
N ASP A 272 -0.85 23.36 -15.00
CA ASP A 272 -0.37 23.23 -13.61
C ASP A 272 -0.22 21.78 -13.16
N ILE A 273 -0.88 20.85 -13.88
CA ILE A 273 -0.90 19.41 -13.60
C ILE A 273 -0.10 18.63 -14.65
N ILE A 274 -0.12 19.07 -15.92
CA ILE A 274 0.71 18.54 -17.01
C ILE A 274 1.25 19.72 -17.81
N SER A 275 2.54 20.03 -17.67
CA SER A 275 3.13 21.25 -18.20
C SER A 275 3.06 21.35 -19.73
N SER A 276 3.21 22.56 -20.26
CA SER A 276 3.37 22.77 -21.70
C SER A 276 4.64 22.08 -22.25
N GLY A 277 5.64 21.80 -21.40
CA GLY A 277 6.84 21.07 -21.76
C GLY A 277 6.57 19.61 -22.11
N VAL A 278 5.67 18.95 -21.38
CA VAL A 278 5.19 17.59 -21.70
C VAL A 278 4.46 17.59 -23.04
N GLU A 279 3.55 18.54 -23.25
CA GLU A 279 2.83 18.69 -24.52
C GLU A 279 3.78 18.92 -25.71
N GLN A 280 4.80 19.76 -25.54
CA GLN A 280 5.80 20.01 -26.57
C GLN A 280 6.67 18.78 -26.85
N SER A 281 6.99 17.97 -25.83
CA SER A 281 7.71 16.71 -26.00
C SER A 281 6.94 15.75 -26.90
N ILE A 282 5.63 15.60 -26.67
CA ILE A 282 4.76 14.76 -27.50
C ILE A 282 4.68 15.29 -28.95
N LYS A 283 4.55 16.61 -29.13
CA LYS A 283 4.55 17.22 -30.49
C LYS A 283 5.85 17.00 -31.24
N THR A 284 6.98 17.03 -30.53
CA THR A 284 8.32 16.80 -31.11
C THR A 284 8.49 15.36 -31.61
N MET A 285 7.77 14.40 -31.02
CA MET A 285 7.69 13.03 -31.52
C MET A 285 6.81 12.88 -32.78
N GLY A 286 6.26 13.97 -33.33
CA GLY A 286 5.46 13.96 -34.56
C GLY A 286 3.96 13.69 -34.34
N MET A 287 3.49 13.75 -33.09
CA MET A 287 2.08 13.56 -32.73
C MET A 287 1.33 14.89 -32.61
N SER A 288 0.04 14.89 -32.91
CA SER A 288 -0.83 16.03 -32.57
C SER A 288 -1.37 15.89 -31.16
N VAL A 289 -1.52 17.00 -30.44
CA VAL A 289 -2.05 17.01 -29.07
C VAL A 289 -3.35 17.83 -29.03
N LEU A 290 -4.41 17.23 -28.49
CA LEU A 290 -5.62 17.91 -28.06
C LEU A 290 -5.64 17.95 -26.53
N ARG A 291 -5.54 19.13 -25.95
CA ARG A 291 -5.66 19.29 -24.49
C ARG A 291 -7.13 19.53 -24.10
N ILE A 292 -7.67 18.68 -23.24
CA ILE A 292 -8.97 18.86 -22.60
C ILE A 292 -8.71 19.40 -21.19
N VAL A 293 -9.16 20.64 -20.95
CA VAL A 293 -8.92 21.35 -19.69
C VAL A 293 -10.09 22.27 -19.35
N GLY A 294 -10.55 22.16 -18.11
CA GLY A 294 -11.50 23.07 -17.48
C GLY A 294 -10.86 24.18 -16.67
N THR A 295 -11.68 25.13 -16.20
CA THR A 295 -11.23 26.10 -15.18
C THR A 295 -10.94 25.44 -13.82
N ASP A 296 -11.57 24.30 -13.56
CA ASP A 296 -11.35 23.44 -12.41
C ASP A 296 -11.68 21.97 -12.78
N ARG A 297 -11.56 21.06 -11.82
CA ARG A 297 -11.86 19.62 -12.02
C ARG A 297 -13.31 19.35 -12.45
N TYR A 298 -14.24 20.21 -12.05
CA TYR A 298 -15.66 20.06 -12.37
C TYR A 298 -15.91 20.46 -13.82
N ASP A 299 -15.39 21.61 -14.26
CA ASP A 299 -15.44 22.04 -15.67
C ASP A 299 -14.64 21.08 -16.58
N THR A 300 -13.51 20.53 -16.11
CA THR A 300 -12.75 19.52 -16.84
C THR A 300 -13.60 18.28 -17.07
N SER A 301 -14.35 17.81 -16.06
CA SER A 301 -15.25 16.65 -16.20
C SER A 301 -16.36 16.90 -17.25
N ILE A 302 -16.91 18.11 -17.33
CA ILE A 302 -17.88 18.50 -18.38
C ILE A 302 -17.22 18.43 -19.76
N LYS A 303 -16.01 18.97 -19.91
CA LYS A 303 -15.31 18.97 -21.21
C LYS A 303 -14.92 17.57 -21.68
N ILE A 304 -14.61 16.67 -20.75
CA ILE A 304 -14.42 15.25 -21.05
C ILE A 304 -15.74 14.64 -21.53
N ALA A 305 -16.85 14.89 -20.82
CA ALA A 305 -18.17 14.41 -21.24
C ALA A 305 -18.58 14.95 -22.63
N GLN A 306 -18.29 16.21 -22.93
CA GLN A 306 -18.52 16.80 -24.26
C GLN A 306 -17.66 16.12 -25.33
N ALA A 307 -16.39 15.82 -25.01
CA ALA A 307 -15.52 15.06 -25.90
C ALA A 307 -15.99 13.60 -26.08
N MET A 308 -16.80 13.08 -25.14
CA MET A 308 -17.46 11.77 -25.25
C MET A 308 -18.70 11.77 -26.15
N GLY A 309 -19.36 12.91 -26.35
CA GLY A 309 -20.52 13.02 -27.24
C GLY A 309 -21.84 12.74 -26.53
N GLU A 310 -22.80 12.14 -27.22
CA GLU A 310 -24.12 11.81 -26.67
C GLU A 310 -24.06 10.59 -25.74
N PHE A 311 -24.86 10.62 -24.67
CA PHE A 311 -25.00 9.55 -23.68
C PHE A 311 -26.39 9.62 -23.04
N ASP A 312 -26.95 8.49 -22.62
CA ASP A 312 -28.25 8.46 -21.93
C ASP A 312 -28.11 8.46 -20.40
N GLN A 313 -26.99 7.91 -19.91
CA GLN A 313 -26.70 7.76 -18.49
C GLN A 313 -25.35 8.41 -18.16
N ALA A 314 -25.26 9.02 -16.99
CA ALA A 314 -24.03 9.63 -16.50
C ALA A 314 -23.73 9.19 -15.06
N VAL A 315 -22.45 9.18 -14.71
CA VAL A 315 -21.98 8.88 -13.35
C VAL A 315 -21.63 10.19 -12.66
N ILE A 316 -22.08 10.35 -11.42
CA ILE A 316 -21.74 11.46 -10.53
C ILE A 316 -20.86 10.92 -9.41
N ALA A 317 -19.64 11.43 -9.32
CA ALA A 317 -18.67 11.03 -8.32
C ALA A 317 -18.09 12.25 -7.59
N SER A 318 -17.45 12.01 -6.45
CA SER A 318 -16.80 13.10 -5.71
C SER A 318 -15.60 13.64 -6.47
N GLY A 319 -15.50 14.97 -6.54
CA GLY A 319 -14.26 15.62 -6.96
C GLY A 319 -13.22 15.69 -5.84
N GLU A 320 -13.57 15.34 -4.61
CA GLU A 320 -12.73 15.52 -3.41
C GLU A 320 -12.04 14.22 -2.97
N THR A 321 -12.61 13.06 -3.34
CA THR A 321 -12.07 11.72 -3.08
C THR A 321 -12.08 10.88 -4.37
N PHE A 322 -11.20 9.89 -4.48
CA PHE A 322 -11.05 9.08 -5.69
C PHE A 322 -11.67 7.66 -5.67
N PRO A 323 -11.79 6.94 -4.53
CA PRO A 323 -12.09 5.50 -4.59
C PRO A 323 -13.43 5.14 -5.24
N ASP A 324 -14.46 5.95 -5.05
CA ASP A 324 -15.80 5.69 -5.62
C ASP A 324 -15.81 5.89 -7.15
N ALA A 325 -15.14 6.95 -7.63
CA ALA A 325 -14.97 7.22 -9.06
C ALA A 325 -14.13 6.13 -9.74
N LEU A 326 -13.08 5.67 -9.06
CA LEU A 326 -12.21 4.60 -9.54
C LEU A 326 -12.96 3.27 -9.66
N SER A 327 -13.85 2.98 -8.71
CA SER A 327 -14.64 1.74 -8.67
C SER A 327 -15.58 1.58 -9.86
N ILE A 328 -16.19 2.68 -10.33
CA ILE A 328 -17.14 2.67 -11.45
C ILE A 328 -16.44 2.90 -12.80
N ALA A 329 -15.19 3.34 -12.83
CA ALA A 329 -14.50 3.74 -14.06
C ALA A 329 -14.52 2.70 -15.20
N PRO A 330 -14.26 1.39 -14.97
CA PRO A 330 -14.34 0.38 -16.02
C PRO A 330 -15.76 0.21 -16.58
N ILE A 331 -16.76 0.23 -15.71
CA ILE A 331 -18.18 0.07 -16.08
C ILE A 331 -18.70 1.33 -16.79
N ALA A 332 -18.34 2.52 -16.29
CA ALA A 332 -18.65 3.78 -16.94
C ALA A 332 -18.06 3.80 -18.35
N ALA A 333 -16.82 3.35 -18.50
CA ALA A 333 -16.18 3.23 -19.80
C ALA A 333 -16.89 2.22 -20.71
N MET A 334 -17.15 1.02 -20.21
CA MET A 334 -17.87 -0.04 -20.90
C MET A 334 -19.23 0.42 -21.44
N LYS A 335 -20.01 1.14 -20.61
CA LYS A 335 -21.35 1.63 -20.94
C LYS A 335 -21.36 2.97 -21.68
N GLY A 336 -20.20 3.58 -21.92
CA GLY A 336 -20.11 4.91 -22.53
C GLY A 336 -20.68 6.04 -21.65
N MET A 337 -20.75 5.84 -20.33
CA MET A 337 -21.22 6.84 -19.39
C MET A 337 -20.08 7.81 -19.03
N PRO A 338 -20.25 9.12 -19.20
CA PRO A 338 -19.27 10.07 -18.68
C PRO A 338 -19.30 10.09 -17.15
N ILE A 339 -18.14 10.32 -16.55
CA ILE A 339 -18.01 10.60 -15.11
C ILE A 339 -17.94 12.10 -14.94
N LEU A 340 -18.86 12.67 -14.18
CA LEU A 340 -18.92 14.08 -13.81
C LEU A 340 -18.64 14.21 -12.32
N LEU A 341 -17.86 15.23 -11.96
CA LEU A 341 -17.43 15.43 -10.59
C LEU A 341 -18.29 16.49 -9.88
N THR A 342 -18.46 16.32 -8.57
CA THR A 342 -19.15 17.29 -7.71
C THR A 342 -18.44 17.42 -6.35
N PRO A 343 -18.43 18.61 -5.73
CA PRO A 343 -18.23 18.74 -4.29
C PRO A 343 -19.30 17.97 -3.51
N LYS A 344 -19.00 17.64 -2.24
CA LYS A 344 -19.89 16.87 -1.36
C LYS A 344 -21.30 17.42 -1.24
N ASP A 345 -21.43 18.72 -0.97
CA ASP A 345 -22.70 19.33 -0.53
C ASP A 345 -23.36 20.26 -1.55
N LYS A 346 -22.71 20.48 -2.70
CA LYS A 346 -23.16 21.44 -3.69
C LYS A 346 -22.85 20.98 -5.11
N LEU A 347 -23.91 20.68 -5.88
CA LEU A 347 -23.80 20.47 -7.31
C LEU A 347 -23.45 21.80 -8.00
N PRO A 348 -22.36 21.90 -8.79
CA PRO A 348 -22.09 23.10 -9.57
C PRO A 348 -23.21 23.33 -10.59
N ALA A 349 -23.68 24.57 -10.71
CA ALA A 349 -24.79 24.91 -11.62
C ALA A 349 -24.49 24.54 -13.09
N SER A 350 -23.21 24.56 -13.49
CA SER A 350 -22.77 24.10 -14.81
C SER A 350 -22.97 22.60 -15.01
N ILE A 351 -22.71 21.79 -13.98
CA ILE A 351 -22.92 20.33 -13.99
C ILE A 351 -24.41 20.02 -14.03
N GLU A 352 -25.21 20.68 -13.17
CA GLU A 352 -26.68 20.51 -13.13
C GLU A 352 -27.29 20.81 -14.51
N ALA A 353 -27.00 21.97 -15.08
CA ALA A 353 -27.52 22.37 -16.39
C ALA A 353 -27.06 21.42 -17.51
N TYR A 354 -25.83 20.91 -17.44
CA TYR A 354 -25.31 19.96 -18.40
C TYR A 354 -26.03 18.60 -18.31
N LEU A 355 -26.26 18.09 -17.10
CA LEU A 355 -26.94 16.81 -16.89
C LEU A 355 -28.41 16.85 -17.25
N LEU A 356 -29.15 17.89 -16.84
CA LEU A 356 -30.58 18.04 -17.18
C LEU A 356 -30.83 18.12 -18.69
N LYS A 357 -29.83 18.59 -19.45
CA LYS A 357 -29.91 18.67 -20.91
C LYS A 357 -29.55 17.35 -21.59
N ASN A 358 -28.59 16.59 -21.06
CA ASN A 358 -27.95 15.50 -21.78
C ASN A 358 -28.15 14.11 -21.17
N ALA A 359 -28.57 13.97 -19.90
CA ALA A 359 -28.75 12.68 -19.24
C ALA A 359 -30.22 12.41 -18.92
N GLN A 360 -30.66 11.17 -19.15
CA GLN A 360 -31.99 10.69 -18.73
C GLN A 360 -31.98 10.14 -17.29
N SER A 361 -30.86 9.51 -16.91
CA SER A 361 -30.64 8.99 -15.56
C SER A 361 -29.19 9.14 -15.10
N THR A 362 -28.98 9.08 -13.80
CA THR A 362 -27.66 9.23 -13.20
C THR A 362 -27.39 8.14 -12.16
N TYR A 363 -26.14 7.69 -12.11
CA TYR A 363 -25.63 6.91 -10.98
C TYR A 363 -24.81 7.83 -10.08
N VAL A 364 -25.13 7.86 -8.79
CA VAL A 364 -24.36 8.59 -7.77
C VAL A 364 -23.50 7.58 -7.04
N VAL A 365 -22.17 7.64 -7.20
CA VAL A 365 -21.26 6.69 -6.57
C VAL A 365 -20.67 7.29 -5.29
N GLY A 366 -20.83 6.57 -4.18
CA GLY A 366 -20.42 7.00 -2.85
C GLY A 366 -21.60 7.31 -1.92
N GLY A 367 -21.37 7.10 -0.62
CA GLY A 367 -22.35 7.34 0.43
C GLY A 367 -22.67 8.81 0.65
N THR A 368 -23.63 9.10 1.54
CA THR A 368 -24.05 10.48 1.88
C THR A 368 -22.94 11.31 2.52
N GLY A 369 -21.95 10.66 3.14
CA GLY A 369 -20.75 11.30 3.67
C GLY A 369 -19.82 11.86 2.60
N VAL A 370 -19.92 11.39 1.35
CA VAL A 370 -19.08 11.75 0.20
C VAL A 370 -19.86 12.61 -0.81
N ILE A 371 -21.13 12.28 -1.07
CA ILE A 371 -22.05 13.09 -1.88
C ILE A 371 -23.40 13.16 -1.17
N SER A 372 -23.81 14.32 -0.67
CA SER A 372 -25.00 14.43 0.17
C SER A 372 -26.30 14.28 -0.61
N ASP A 373 -27.40 14.05 0.10
CA ASP A 373 -28.73 13.94 -0.50
C ASP A 373 -29.23 15.27 -1.08
N ASN A 374 -28.61 16.39 -0.71
CA ASN A 374 -28.86 17.68 -1.35
C ASN A 374 -28.42 17.65 -2.82
N VAL A 375 -27.23 17.12 -3.09
CA VAL A 375 -26.74 16.93 -4.46
C VAL A 375 -27.62 15.93 -5.20
N LEU A 376 -27.94 14.79 -4.57
CA LEU A 376 -28.74 13.73 -5.19
C LEU A 376 -30.09 14.24 -5.73
N LYS A 377 -30.80 15.08 -4.98
CA LYS A 377 -32.12 15.62 -5.37
C LYS A 377 -32.11 16.51 -6.62
N GLN A 378 -30.95 17.02 -7.04
CA GLN A 378 -30.80 17.91 -8.20
C GLN A 378 -30.53 17.14 -9.50
N LEU A 379 -30.35 15.82 -9.42
CA LEU A 379 -29.91 15.00 -10.56
C LEU A 379 -31.10 14.36 -11.30
N PRO A 380 -30.99 14.09 -12.61
CA PRO A 380 -32.00 13.38 -13.36
C PRO A 380 -32.02 11.89 -12.97
N SER A 381 -33.18 11.41 -12.53
CA SER A 381 -33.48 10.01 -12.15
C SER A 381 -32.30 9.31 -11.43
N PRO A 382 -31.86 9.80 -10.26
CA PRO A 382 -30.63 9.35 -9.64
C PRO A 382 -30.78 8.00 -8.93
N LYS A 383 -29.80 7.12 -9.10
CA LYS A 383 -29.62 5.88 -8.33
C LYS A 383 -28.28 5.92 -7.60
N ARG A 384 -28.31 5.83 -6.27
CA ARG A 384 -27.08 5.80 -5.45
C ARG A 384 -26.51 4.38 -5.37
N LEU A 385 -25.21 4.25 -5.59
CA LEU A 385 -24.42 3.04 -5.38
C LEU A 385 -23.34 3.36 -4.34
N SER A 386 -23.36 2.69 -3.19
CA SER A 386 -22.49 3.03 -2.07
C SER A 386 -22.37 1.89 -1.08
N GLY A 387 -21.25 1.86 -0.38
CA GLY A 387 -21.04 1.03 0.79
C GLY A 387 -20.47 1.79 1.98
N ILE A 388 -20.16 1.07 3.06
CA ILE A 388 -19.54 1.63 4.27
C ILE A 388 -18.08 2.01 3.97
N THR A 389 -17.35 1.11 3.31
CA THR A 389 -15.99 1.32 2.85
C THR A 389 -15.93 1.52 1.32
N ARG A 390 -14.77 1.92 0.80
CA ARG A 390 -14.52 1.97 -0.66
C ARG A 390 -14.66 0.60 -1.33
N TYR A 391 -14.38 -0.46 -0.58
CA TYR A 391 -14.46 -1.84 -1.03
C TYR A 391 -15.91 -2.29 -1.11
N ASP A 392 -16.74 -1.92 -0.12
CA ASP A 392 -18.19 -2.11 -0.18
C ASP A 392 -18.83 -1.33 -1.34
N THR A 393 -18.38 -0.09 -1.60
CA THR A 393 -18.85 0.68 -2.77
C THR A 393 -18.45 -0.03 -4.07
N ASN A 394 -17.21 -0.52 -4.18
CA ASN A 394 -16.75 -1.29 -5.34
C ASN A 394 -17.62 -2.53 -5.57
N ILE A 395 -17.88 -3.34 -4.54
CA ILE A 395 -18.76 -4.51 -4.63
C ILE A 395 -20.21 -4.12 -4.96
N SER A 396 -20.75 -3.06 -4.35
CA SER A 396 -22.11 -2.57 -4.66
C SER A 396 -22.25 -2.15 -6.13
N ILE A 397 -21.20 -1.55 -6.70
CA ILE A 397 -21.16 -1.18 -8.11
C ILE A 397 -21.11 -2.43 -8.97
N ILE A 398 -20.24 -3.39 -8.69
CA ILE A 398 -20.10 -4.60 -9.51
C ILE A 398 -21.40 -5.42 -9.49
N LYS A 399 -22.06 -5.55 -8.33
CA LYS A 399 -23.37 -6.21 -8.18
C LYS A 399 -24.46 -5.57 -9.03
N GLU A 400 -24.47 -4.23 -9.16
CA GLU A 400 -25.47 -3.51 -9.97
C GLU A 400 -25.38 -3.86 -11.45
N PHE A 401 -24.16 -4.13 -11.94
CA PHE A 401 -23.89 -4.38 -13.37
C PHE A 401 -23.46 -5.82 -13.63
N GLU A 402 -23.71 -6.72 -12.68
CA GLU A 402 -23.18 -8.09 -12.69
C GLU A 402 -23.57 -8.88 -13.94
N ASP A 403 -24.81 -8.73 -14.39
CA ASP A 403 -25.34 -9.41 -15.59
C ASP A 403 -24.71 -8.90 -16.91
N GLU A 404 -24.03 -7.75 -16.86
CA GLU A 404 -23.33 -7.14 -18.00
C GLU A 404 -21.82 -7.41 -18.01
N LEU A 405 -21.29 -8.06 -16.97
CA LEU A 405 -19.85 -8.27 -16.77
C LEU A 405 -19.42 -9.71 -17.11
N ASP A 406 -18.27 -9.83 -17.77
CA ASP A 406 -17.58 -11.09 -18.00
C ASP A 406 -16.60 -11.38 -16.86
N PHE A 407 -17.01 -12.28 -15.98
CA PHE A 407 -16.21 -12.75 -14.84
C PHE A 407 -15.12 -13.76 -15.21
N SER A 408 -14.99 -14.19 -16.47
CA SER A 408 -13.95 -15.14 -16.87
C SER A 408 -12.54 -14.61 -16.63
N THR A 409 -12.35 -13.29 -16.77
CA THR A 409 -11.17 -12.57 -16.32
C THR A 409 -11.58 -11.56 -15.25
N CYS A 410 -10.94 -11.61 -14.09
CA CYS A 410 -11.13 -10.65 -13.01
C CYS A 410 -9.89 -9.75 -12.89
N TYR A 411 -10.07 -8.44 -12.95
CA TYR A 411 -8.96 -7.52 -12.72
C TYR A 411 -8.89 -7.13 -11.25
N VAL A 412 -7.69 -7.05 -10.68
CA VAL A 412 -7.47 -6.75 -9.26
C VAL A 412 -6.50 -5.59 -9.13
N SER A 413 -6.80 -4.60 -8.28
CA SER A 413 -5.89 -3.49 -7.97
C SER A 413 -6.08 -3.01 -6.54
N THR A 414 -5.04 -2.43 -5.94
CA THR A 414 -5.20 -1.77 -4.64
C THR A 414 -6.25 -0.66 -4.69
N GLY A 415 -7.10 -0.58 -3.66
CA GLY A 415 -8.00 0.55 -3.43
C GLY A 415 -7.33 1.72 -2.70
N GLU A 416 -6.08 1.56 -2.23
CA GLU A 416 -5.35 2.58 -1.45
C GLU A 416 -4.60 3.61 -2.31
N LYS A 417 -4.39 3.29 -3.58
CA LYS A 417 -3.79 4.19 -4.58
C LYS A 417 -4.63 4.18 -5.85
N PHE A 418 -4.58 5.27 -6.62
CA PHE A 418 -5.47 5.43 -7.78
C PHE A 418 -4.85 5.06 -9.13
N ALA A 419 -3.53 5.25 -9.28
CA ALA A 419 -2.89 5.30 -10.59
C ALA A 419 -2.96 3.96 -11.38
N ASP A 420 -2.69 2.85 -10.70
CA ASP A 420 -2.66 1.53 -11.34
C ASP A 420 -4.07 1.11 -11.81
N ALA A 421 -5.05 1.15 -10.90
CA ALA A 421 -6.46 0.93 -11.20
C ALA A 421 -6.99 1.89 -12.28
N LEU A 422 -6.54 3.14 -12.32
CA LEU A 422 -6.99 4.11 -13.31
C LEU A 422 -6.57 3.69 -14.72
N SER A 423 -5.29 3.37 -14.90
CA SER A 423 -4.78 2.86 -16.18
C SER A 423 -5.44 1.53 -16.55
N GLY A 424 -5.58 0.64 -15.57
CA GLY A 424 -6.23 -0.66 -15.69
C GLY A 424 -7.71 -0.59 -16.05
N SER A 425 -8.41 0.47 -15.67
CA SER A 425 -9.84 0.65 -15.98
C SER A 425 -10.12 0.70 -17.48
N ALA A 426 -9.23 1.31 -18.26
CA ALA A 426 -9.35 1.30 -19.72
C ALA A 426 -9.25 -0.13 -20.28
N LEU A 427 -8.30 -0.93 -19.77
CA LEU A 427 -8.12 -2.33 -20.17
C LEU A 427 -9.31 -3.20 -19.75
N ALA A 428 -9.74 -3.13 -18.49
CA ALA A 428 -10.87 -3.91 -17.98
C ALA A 428 -12.15 -3.64 -18.78
N SER A 429 -12.38 -2.38 -19.18
CA SER A 429 -13.52 -2.00 -20.03
C SER A 429 -13.47 -2.56 -21.46
N LEU A 430 -12.29 -2.93 -21.99
CA LEU A 430 -12.19 -3.58 -23.30
C LEU A 430 -12.78 -4.99 -23.28
N PHE A 431 -12.63 -5.69 -22.16
CA PHE A 431 -13.05 -7.07 -21.99
C PHE A 431 -14.38 -7.22 -21.24
N HIS A 432 -15.04 -6.11 -20.90
CA HIS A 432 -16.27 -6.10 -20.09
C HIS A 432 -16.07 -6.80 -18.73
N SER A 433 -14.86 -6.74 -18.20
CA SER A 433 -14.48 -7.46 -16.97
C SER A 433 -14.55 -6.56 -15.74
N PRO A 434 -14.86 -7.11 -14.55
CA PRO A 434 -14.84 -6.35 -13.31
C PRO A 434 -13.41 -5.93 -12.94
N LEU A 435 -13.29 -4.76 -12.30
CA LEU A 435 -12.11 -4.36 -11.53
C LEU A 435 -12.46 -4.39 -10.05
N ILE A 436 -11.88 -5.37 -9.35
CA ILE A 436 -11.98 -5.54 -7.91
C ILE A 436 -10.91 -4.69 -7.24
N LEU A 437 -11.35 -3.85 -6.30
CA LEU A 437 -10.44 -3.12 -5.42
C LEU A 437 -10.15 -3.95 -4.15
N VAL A 438 -8.88 -3.96 -3.73
CA VAL A 438 -8.40 -4.70 -2.55
C VAL A 438 -7.57 -3.82 -1.62
N SER A 439 -7.64 -4.12 -0.32
CA SER A 439 -6.75 -3.63 0.73
C SER A 439 -5.78 -4.73 1.16
N ASP A 440 -4.77 -4.39 1.95
CA ASP A 440 -3.98 -5.34 2.72
C ASP A 440 -4.17 -5.10 4.23
N PRO A 441 -4.85 -5.99 4.98
CA PRO A 441 -5.50 -7.24 4.52
C PRO A 441 -6.75 -6.96 3.66
N VAL A 442 -7.18 -7.95 2.87
CA VAL A 442 -8.36 -7.82 1.99
C VAL A 442 -9.62 -7.67 2.82
N GLU A 443 -10.45 -6.67 2.51
CA GLU A 443 -11.74 -6.50 3.17
C GLU A 443 -12.63 -7.74 2.98
N GLN A 444 -13.31 -8.10 4.07
CA GLN A 444 -14.12 -9.30 4.12
C GLN A 444 -15.29 -9.29 3.12
N THR A 445 -15.84 -8.10 2.81
CA THR A 445 -16.87 -7.87 1.77
C THR A 445 -16.40 -8.24 0.36
N THR A 446 -15.11 -8.02 0.08
CA THR A 446 -14.48 -8.32 -1.21
C THR A 446 -14.23 -9.82 -1.31
N ILE A 447 -13.69 -10.43 -0.25
CA ILE A 447 -13.52 -11.88 -0.12
C ILE A 447 -14.86 -12.59 -0.38
N ASP A 448 -15.91 -12.10 0.28
CA ASP A 448 -17.28 -12.58 0.14
C ASP A 448 -17.73 -12.67 -1.30
N TYR A 449 -17.63 -11.53 -1.97
CA TYR A 449 -18.18 -11.39 -3.28
C TYR A 449 -17.45 -12.27 -4.29
N ILE A 450 -16.11 -12.28 -4.22
CA ILE A 450 -15.26 -13.12 -5.07
C ILE A 450 -15.59 -14.59 -4.87
N SER A 451 -15.82 -15.03 -3.63
CA SER A 451 -16.18 -16.43 -3.33
C SER A 451 -17.45 -16.86 -4.07
N THR A 452 -18.43 -15.97 -4.21
CA THR A 452 -19.64 -16.24 -5.02
C THR A 452 -19.38 -16.33 -6.53
N LYS A 453 -18.23 -15.82 -6.99
CA LYS A 453 -17.82 -15.75 -8.40
C LYS A 453 -16.70 -16.70 -8.76
N ILE A 454 -16.10 -17.39 -7.79
CA ILE A 454 -14.89 -18.18 -7.99
C ILE A 454 -15.04 -19.25 -9.08
N GLY A 455 -16.21 -19.87 -9.20
CA GLY A 455 -16.50 -20.85 -10.25
C GLY A 455 -16.59 -20.27 -11.67
N SER A 456 -16.75 -18.95 -11.79
CA SER A 456 -16.78 -18.23 -13.07
C SER A 456 -15.42 -17.65 -13.46
N ILE A 457 -14.55 -17.39 -12.47
CA ILE A 457 -13.23 -16.81 -12.68
C ILE A 457 -12.28 -17.88 -13.22
N LYS A 458 -11.73 -17.63 -14.41
CA LYS A 458 -10.71 -18.50 -15.03
C LYS A 458 -9.33 -17.88 -14.94
N LYS A 459 -9.29 -16.55 -14.91
CA LYS A 459 -8.06 -15.77 -14.90
C LYS A 459 -8.21 -14.57 -13.98
N GLU A 460 -7.20 -14.28 -13.19
CA GLU A 460 -7.03 -13.00 -12.53
C GLU A 460 -5.88 -12.22 -13.17
N VAL A 461 -6.03 -10.91 -13.27
CA VAL A 461 -4.99 -10.00 -13.76
C VAL A 461 -4.80 -8.87 -12.77
N VAL A 462 -3.61 -8.80 -12.19
CA VAL A 462 -3.28 -7.85 -11.13
C VAL A 462 -2.60 -6.62 -11.71
N PHE A 463 -3.10 -5.44 -11.36
CA PHE A 463 -2.44 -4.17 -11.64
C PHE A 463 -1.60 -3.75 -10.43
N GLY A 464 -0.33 -3.48 -10.68
CA GLY A 464 0.61 -2.99 -9.67
C GLY A 464 1.51 -4.06 -9.08
N GLY A 465 2.63 -3.60 -8.49
CA GLY A 465 3.65 -4.46 -7.92
C GLY A 465 3.24 -5.17 -6.64
N ILE A 466 4.05 -6.16 -6.23
CA ILE A 466 3.84 -6.96 -5.00
C ILE A 466 3.78 -6.07 -3.74
N ALA A 467 4.45 -4.91 -3.74
CA ALA A 467 4.44 -3.99 -2.60
C ALA A 467 3.06 -3.35 -2.29
N ILE A 468 2.13 -3.35 -3.25
CA ILE A 468 0.79 -2.74 -3.08
C ILE A 468 -0.35 -3.73 -3.29
N VAL A 469 -0.10 -4.82 -4.01
CA VAL A 469 -0.98 -5.99 -4.07
C VAL A 469 -0.12 -7.25 -3.87
N PRO A 470 0.20 -7.61 -2.62
CA PRO A 470 0.99 -8.79 -2.32
C PRO A 470 0.32 -10.09 -2.82
N ASN A 471 1.11 -11.15 -3.05
CA ASN A 471 0.55 -12.43 -3.47
C ASN A 471 -0.37 -13.05 -2.39
N SER A 472 -0.22 -12.68 -1.11
CA SER A 472 -1.14 -13.09 -0.04
C SER A 472 -2.58 -12.61 -0.27
N ILE A 473 -2.77 -11.43 -0.88
CA ILE A 473 -4.10 -10.94 -1.30
C ILE A 473 -4.72 -11.87 -2.34
N LEU A 474 -3.92 -12.29 -3.34
CA LEU A 474 -4.38 -13.17 -4.42
C LEU A 474 -4.73 -14.56 -3.91
N ILE A 475 -3.94 -15.08 -2.96
CA ILE A 475 -4.25 -16.36 -2.30
C ILE A 475 -5.58 -16.26 -1.52
N ASN A 476 -5.87 -15.14 -0.84
CA ASN A 476 -7.16 -14.94 -0.17
C ASN A 476 -8.36 -14.88 -1.14
N ILE A 477 -8.12 -14.44 -2.38
CA ILE A 477 -9.08 -14.41 -3.49
C ILE A 477 -9.28 -15.82 -4.08
N GLU A 478 -8.20 -16.58 -4.26
CA GLU A 478 -8.19 -17.89 -4.93
C GLU A 478 -8.51 -19.09 -4.00
N GLN A 479 -8.29 -18.97 -2.68
CA GLN A 479 -8.38 -20.08 -1.72
C GLN A 479 -9.56 -20.03 -0.73
N ASN A 480 -10.56 -19.16 -0.92
CA ASN A 480 -11.80 -19.25 -0.14
C ASN A 480 -12.71 -20.40 -0.61
N THR A 481 -12.20 -21.62 -0.43
CA THR A 481 -13.00 -22.86 -0.39
C THR A 481 -13.42 -23.23 1.01
N ASP A 482 -13.08 -22.44 2.03
CA ASP A 482 -13.76 -22.54 3.32
C ASP A 482 -15.16 -21.96 3.14
N VAL A 483 -16.10 -22.88 2.91
CA VAL A 483 -17.52 -22.64 3.11
C VAL A 483 -17.66 -22.21 4.57
N TYR A 484 -17.71 -20.90 4.84
CA TYR A 484 -18.12 -20.44 6.15
C TYR A 484 -19.54 -21.00 6.37
N ASP A 485 -19.76 -21.70 7.48
CA ASP A 485 -21.13 -21.91 7.94
C ASP A 485 -21.66 -20.58 8.48
N THR A 486 -22.99 -20.38 8.39
CA THR A 486 -23.63 -19.24 9.08
C THR A 486 -23.26 -19.29 10.56
N PRO A 487 -22.97 -18.15 11.23
CA PRO A 487 -22.57 -18.15 12.63
C PRO A 487 -23.64 -18.79 13.53
N SER A 488 -23.27 -19.19 14.74
CA SER A 488 -24.29 -19.52 15.76
C SER A 488 -25.03 -18.25 16.21
N ALA A 489 -26.21 -18.42 16.82
CA ALA A 489 -26.88 -17.28 17.46
C ALA A 489 -26.06 -16.84 18.69
N PRO A 490 -25.97 -15.53 19.01
CA PRO A 490 -25.55 -15.11 20.34
C PRO A 490 -26.47 -15.72 21.39
N GLU A 491 -25.91 -16.25 22.48
CA GLU A 491 -26.67 -16.96 23.50
C GLU A 491 -26.99 -16.07 24.72
N GLU A 492 -26.18 -15.04 25.00
CA GLU A 492 -26.21 -14.25 26.24
C GLU A 492 -26.56 -12.77 26.01
N LEU A 493 -27.64 -12.48 25.26
CA LEU A 493 -28.14 -11.11 25.15
C LEU A 493 -28.68 -10.59 26.49
N THR A 494 -28.15 -9.44 26.94
CA THR A 494 -28.62 -8.71 28.13
C THR A 494 -29.02 -7.28 27.77
N ALA A 495 -30.19 -6.84 28.22
CA ALA A 495 -30.70 -5.48 28.12
C ALA A 495 -30.78 -4.84 29.52
N THR A 496 -30.07 -3.73 29.72
CA THR A 496 -30.02 -3.02 31.01
C THR A 496 -30.55 -1.60 30.86
N THR A 497 -31.52 -1.23 31.70
CA THR A 497 -32.03 0.15 31.77
C THR A 497 -30.95 1.09 32.33
N GLU A 498 -30.64 2.14 31.58
CA GLU A 498 -29.73 3.20 32.03
C GLU A 498 -30.51 4.44 32.50
N SER A 499 -31.54 4.84 31.75
CA SER A 499 -32.31 6.05 32.06
C SER A 499 -33.76 5.97 31.55
N SER A 500 -34.49 7.08 31.67
CA SER A 500 -35.82 7.24 31.08
C SER A 500 -35.85 7.23 29.55
N SER A 501 -34.69 7.29 28.89
CA SER A 501 -34.58 7.32 27.43
C SER A 501 -33.47 6.46 26.85
N GLN A 502 -32.84 5.59 27.66
CA GLN A 502 -31.70 4.78 27.23
C GLN A 502 -31.73 3.36 27.82
N ILE A 503 -31.43 2.39 26.94
CA ILE A 503 -31.17 0.99 27.29
C ILE A 503 -29.82 0.58 26.67
N ASN A 504 -28.96 -0.06 27.46
CA ASN A 504 -27.68 -0.61 27.02
C ASN A 504 -27.83 -2.11 26.76
N LEU A 505 -27.29 -2.58 25.64
CA LEU A 505 -27.30 -3.99 25.22
C LEU A 505 -25.87 -4.55 25.20
N THR A 506 -25.71 -5.79 25.68
CA THR A 506 -24.47 -6.57 25.58
C THR A 506 -24.78 -8.03 25.23
N TRP A 507 -23.87 -8.72 24.56
CA TRP A 507 -23.99 -10.15 24.24
C TRP A 507 -22.61 -10.83 24.17
N ASP A 508 -22.59 -12.16 24.07
CA ASP A 508 -21.39 -12.97 23.88
C ASP A 508 -20.81 -12.84 22.46
N SER A 509 -19.49 -12.97 22.33
CA SER A 509 -18.84 -13.00 21.02
C SER A 509 -19.08 -14.35 20.33
N VAL A 510 -19.59 -14.33 19.10
CA VAL A 510 -19.80 -15.52 18.28
C VAL A 510 -18.60 -15.77 17.37
N SER A 511 -18.05 -16.98 17.41
CA SER A 511 -16.95 -17.40 16.53
C SER A 511 -17.34 -17.28 15.05
N GLY A 512 -16.47 -16.68 14.24
CA GLY A 512 -16.72 -16.47 12.81
C GLY A 512 -17.73 -15.36 12.49
N ALA A 513 -18.27 -14.65 13.49
CA ALA A 513 -19.10 -13.47 13.26
C ALA A 513 -18.24 -12.24 12.97
N THR A 514 -18.63 -11.47 11.96
CA THR A 514 -17.97 -10.21 11.55
C THR A 514 -18.74 -8.99 12.01
N SER A 515 -20.05 -9.13 12.21
CA SER A 515 -20.94 -8.09 12.71
C SER A 515 -22.18 -8.69 13.38
N TYR A 516 -22.99 -7.83 14.00
CA TYR A 516 -24.23 -8.18 14.67
C TYR A 516 -25.34 -7.24 14.24
N GLN A 517 -26.48 -7.80 13.81
CA GLN A 517 -27.69 -7.04 13.55
C GLN A 517 -28.59 -7.03 14.78
N VAL A 518 -28.90 -5.83 15.27
CA VAL A 518 -29.71 -5.59 16.45
C VAL A 518 -31.13 -5.23 16.03
N TYR A 519 -32.12 -5.90 16.63
CA TYR A 519 -33.53 -5.67 16.37
C TYR A 519 -34.26 -5.30 17.66
N GLY A 520 -35.19 -4.35 17.58
CA GLY A 520 -35.99 -3.85 18.70
C GLY A 520 -37.50 -3.90 18.44
N ALA A 521 -38.30 -4.02 19.50
CA ALA A 521 -39.76 -3.96 19.48
C ALA A 521 -40.32 -3.40 20.81
N ILE A 522 -41.57 -2.92 20.80
CA ILE A 522 -42.33 -2.49 22.01
C ILE A 522 -43.29 -3.56 22.54
N SER A 523 -43.23 -4.78 21.99
CA SER A 523 -44.06 -5.92 22.39
C SER A 523 -43.29 -7.23 22.17
N ALA A 524 -43.38 -8.15 23.13
CA ALA A 524 -42.71 -9.46 23.09
C ALA A 524 -43.11 -10.30 21.86
N THR A 525 -44.36 -10.14 21.40
CA THR A 525 -44.91 -10.88 20.26
C THR A 525 -45.11 -10.00 19.03
N GLY A 526 -44.62 -8.76 19.07
CA GLY A 526 -44.77 -7.78 18.00
C GLY A 526 -43.76 -7.95 16.86
N THR A 527 -43.87 -7.08 15.86
CA THR A 527 -42.89 -6.96 14.78
C THR A 527 -41.61 -6.32 15.31
N TYR A 528 -40.50 -7.02 15.15
CA TYR A 528 -39.17 -6.49 15.45
C TYR A 528 -38.61 -5.77 14.23
N THR A 529 -38.11 -4.56 14.42
CA THR A 529 -37.45 -3.76 13.38
C THR A 529 -35.94 -3.76 13.59
N HIS A 530 -35.18 -3.79 12.50
CA HIS A 530 -33.73 -3.63 12.54
C HIS A 530 -33.40 -2.20 12.97
N ILE A 531 -32.59 -2.05 14.02
CA ILE A 531 -32.24 -0.74 14.61
C ILE A 531 -30.75 -0.39 14.48
N ALA A 532 -29.87 -1.39 14.37
CA ALA A 532 -28.44 -1.15 14.19
C ALA A 532 -27.70 -2.39 13.67
N THR A 533 -26.59 -2.17 12.99
CA THR A 533 -25.55 -3.19 12.75
C THR A 533 -24.26 -2.71 13.39
N VAL A 534 -23.63 -3.55 14.22
CA VAL A 534 -22.40 -3.21 14.96
C VAL A 534 -21.36 -4.32 14.82
N THR A 535 -20.08 -3.98 14.94
CA THR A 535 -18.96 -4.94 14.97
C THR A 535 -18.50 -5.29 16.38
N THR A 536 -19.02 -4.57 17.38
CA THR A 536 -18.80 -4.82 18.81
C THR A 536 -19.87 -5.73 19.38
N THR A 537 -19.62 -6.30 20.56
CA THR A 537 -20.59 -7.11 21.31
C THR A 537 -21.49 -6.29 22.24
N SER A 538 -21.73 -5.03 21.86
CA SER A 538 -22.57 -4.10 22.62
C SER A 538 -23.18 -3.03 21.73
N TYR A 539 -24.32 -2.48 22.18
CA TYR A 539 -25.04 -1.40 21.52
C TYR A 539 -25.79 -0.52 22.54
N ILE A 540 -25.76 0.80 22.35
CA ILE A 540 -26.49 1.76 23.18
C ILE A 540 -27.71 2.25 22.39
N ASN A 541 -28.91 1.96 22.90
CA ASN A 541 -30.16 2.42 22.30
C ASN A 541 -30.68 3.66 23.06
N PHE A 542 -30.65 4.82 22.41
CA PHE A 542 -31.05 6.11 22.99
C PHE A 542 -32.30 6.69 22.31
N GLY A 543 -32.93 7.70 22.93
CA GLY A 543 -34.12 8.36 22.39
C GLY A 543 -35.43 7.59 22.63
N LEU A 544 -35.44 6.73 23.64
CA LEU A 544 -36.59 5.91 24.01
C LEU A 544 -37.62 6.70 24.82
N TRP A 545 -38.88 6.32 24.73
CA TRP A 545 -39.93 6.83 25.62
C TRP A 545 -39.78 6.28 27.04
N ALA A 546 -40.05 7.13 28.03
CA ALA A 546 -40.05 6.78 29.45
C ALA A 546 -41.13 5.75 29.79
N ASP A 547 -40.92 5.01 30.89
CA ASP A 547 -41.82 3.96 31.39
C ASP A 547 -42.28 2.94 30.34
N THR A 548 -41.45 2.65 29.33
CA THR A 548 -41.79 1.78 28.21
C THR A 548 -40.88 0.55 28.18
N THR A 549 -41.48 -0.64 28.05
CA THR A 549 -40.74 -1.90 27.90
C THR A 549 -40.35 -2.12 26.45
N TYR A 550 -39.04 -2.29 26.20
CA TYR A 550 -38.50 -2.63 24.90
C TYR A 550 -37.93 -4.04 24.92
N TYR A 551 -38.13 -4.76 23.83
CA TYR A 551 -37.67 -6.13 23.62
C TYR A 551 -36.64 -6.16 22.50
N TYR A 552 -35.58 -6.93 22.70
CA TYR A 552 -34.42 -6.99 21.80
C TYR A 552 -34.07 -8.42 21.42
N LYS A 553 -33.49 -8.58 20.24
CA LYS A 553 -32.84 -9.80 19.79
C LYS A 553 -31.75 -9.46 18.79
N VAL A 554 -30.71 -10.27 18.75
CA VAL A 554 -29.50 -10.03 17.95
C VAL A 554 -29.24 -11.23 17.04
N LYS A 555 -28.75 -10.97 15.82
CA LYS A 555 -28.17 -12.00 14.95
C LYS A 555 -26.69 -11.74 14.79
N ALA A 556 -25.89 -12.79 14.86
CA ALA A 556 -24.52 -12.77 14.39
C ALA A 556 -24.53 -12.90 12.86
N VAL A 557 -23.67 -12.14 12.20
CA VAL A 557 -23.60 -12.08 10.75
C VAL A 557 -22.18 -12.31 10.29
N ASN A 558 -22.06 -13.17 9.31
CA ASN A 558 -20.87 -13.26 8.48
C ASN A 558 -21.29 -13.36 7.01
N ASN A 559 -20.26 -13.59 6.24
CA ASN A 559 -20.19 -13.84 4.84
C ASN A 559 -21.11 -14.95 4.30
N ALA A 560 -21.32 -16.01 5.08
CA ALA A 560 -22.24 -17.10 4.75
C ALA A 560 -23.72 -16.79 5.01
N GLY A 561 -23.99 -15.72 5.75
CA GLY A 561 -25.33 -15.27 6.10
C GLY A 561 -25.47 -14.94 7.58
N SER A 562 -26.72 -14.84 8.02
CA SER A 562 -27.04 -14.51 9.41
C SER A 562 -27.44 -15.76 10.19
N SER A 563 -27.04 -15.79 11.45
CA SER A 563 -27.49 -16.79 12.39
C SER A 563 -28.99 -16.70 12.68
N SER A 564 -29.48 -17.67 13.46
CA SER A 564 -30.77 -17.55 14.15
C SER A 564 -30.74 -16.35 15.11
N PHE A 565 -31.90 -15.86 15.52
CA PHE A 565 -31.95 -14.83 16.57
C PHE A 565 -31.46 -15.40 17.91
N SER A 566 -30.77 -14.56 18.69
CA SER A 566 -30.57 -14.77 20.13
C SER A 566 -31.91 -14.97 20.84
N PRO A 567 -31.91 -15.53 22.07
CA PRO A 567 -33.02 -15.36 22.98
C PRO A 567 -33.42 -13.88 23.09
N VAL A 568 -34.73 -13.63 23.21
CA VAL A 568 -35.24 -12.29 23.41
C VAL A 568 -34.92 -11.86 24.83
N ASP A 569 -34.36 -10.68 24.99
CA ASP A 569 -34.28 -10.00 26.28
C ASP A 569 -34.99 -8.64 26.27
N HIS A 570 -35.27 -8.08 27.44
CA HIS A 570 -36.06 -6.87 27.56
C HIS A 570 -35.67 -6.03 28.77
N ALA A 571 -35.88 -4.72 28.64
CA ALA A 571 -35.72 -3.77 29.74
C ALA A 571 -36.81 -2.70 29.66
N LYS A 572 -37.19 -2.14 30.81
CA LYS A 572 -38.16 -1.04 30.92
C LYS A 572 -37.42 0.25 31.26
N THR A 573 -37.55 1.27 30.42
CA THR A 573 -36.99 2.60 30.71
C THR A 573 -37.54 3.14 32.04
N SER A 574 -36.72 3.91 32.76
CA SER A 574 -37.15 4.54 34.02
C SER A 574 -38.28 5.56 33.78
N LEU A 575 -38.95 5.95 34.86
CA LEU A 575 -39.84 7.12 34.82
C LEU A 575 -39.02 8.36 34.45
N SER A 576 -39.64 9.33 33.76
CA SER A 576 -39.02 10.64 33.60
C SER A 576 -38.89 11.29 34.97
N ASP A 577 -37.70 11.79 35.28
CA ASP A 577 -37.53 12.73 36.38
C ASP A 577 -38.22 14.03 35.95
N ASP A 578 -39.44 14.26 36.44
CA ASP A 578 -40.17 15.53 36.29
C ASP A 578 -39.48 16.68 37.04
#